data_AF-A0A7K2YV88-F1
#
_entry.id   AF-A0A7K2YV88-F1
#
_cell.length_a   1.000
_cell.length_b   1.000
_cell.length_c   1.000
_cell.angle_alpha   90.00
_cell.angle_beta   90.00
_cell.angle_gamma   90.00
#
_symmetry.space_group_name_H-M   'P 1'
#
loop_
_entity.id
_entity.type
_entity.pdbx_description
1 polymer ?
#
loop_
_entity_poly.entity_id
_entity_poly.type
_entity_poly.pdbx_seq_one_letter_code
_entity_poly.pdbx_strand_id
1 'polypeptide(L)'
;MVTVIVPTPDGRACADTDGAVMPHPSAAVSSEVSAVPRSHAFPTADDLAWFRHGDAGMPSAVRRATTALATRMGYPAARVEEIGIAVQEAAFNVHRHADDGALLLRSVHAGEAGGIELVATDSGPGIPDVAWASLDGNSTAGTLGIGLGGIFRLADDTDLYSIPGRGTTLVLRFRLDRRAAPWADDVAGLTRPITGETVCGDAYAVRRDDERTTLLLCDGLGHGPLAERAAAEAVRAFLAAPAGRPDAHMGIVH
;
A
#
# COMPACT_ATOMS: atom_id res chain seq x y z
N MET A 1 7.20 -1.73 10.96
CA MET A 1 7.57 -0.43 10.40
C MET A 1 6.42 0.08 9.56
N VAL A 2 5.88 1.26 9.90
CA VAL A 2 4.99 2.01 9.02
C VAL A 2 5.79 3.08 8.30
N THR A 3 5.59 3.18 6.99
CA THR A 3 6.06 4.33 6.21
C THR A 3 4.85 5.04 5.65
N VAL A 4 4.73 6.34 5.95
CA VAL A 4 3.74 7.22 5.37
C VAL A 4 4.42 8.09 4.32
N ILE A 5 3.89 8.08 3.09
CA ILE A 5 4.34 8.95 2.02
C ILE A 5 3.27 10.03 1.85
N VAL A 6 3.63 11.28 2.15
CA VAL A 6 2.83 12.46 1.82
C VAL A 6 3.56 13.16 0.67
N PRO A 7 3.00 13.22 -0.55
CA PRO A 7 3.53 14.06 -1.59
C PRO A 7 3.39 15.51 -1.13
N THR A 8 4.50 16.22 -0.94
CA THR A 8 4.44 17.68 -0.96
C THR A 8 4.28 18.14 -2.41
N PRO A 9 3.62 19.28 -2.69
CA PRO A 9 3.60 19.90 -4.02
C PRO A 9 5.00 20.03 -4.66
N ASP A 10 6.05 20.03 -3.83
CA ASP A 10 7.45 20.25 -4.21
C ASP A 10 8.34 18.97 -4.14
N GLY A 11 7.75 17.78 -3.98
CA GLY A 11 8.47 16.49 -4.07
C GLY A 11 9.48 16.15 -2.95
N ARG A 12 9.32 16.65 -1.71
CA ARG A 12 10.18 16.30 -0.56
C ARG A 12 9.39 15.63 0.57
N ALA A 13 9.71 14.38 0.90
CA ALA A 13 9.16 13.70 2.07
C ALA A 13 9.80 14.24 3.37
N CYS A 14 8.99 14.51 4.40
CA CYS A 14 9.44 14.80 5.76
C CYS A 14 9.19 13.59 6.66
N ALA A 15 10.16 13.20 7.48
CA ALA A 15 10.00 12.24 8.57
C ALA A 15 10.63 12.83 9.84
N ASP A 16 9.88 12.84 10.94
CA ASP A 16 10.42 13.12 12.28
C ASP A 16 9.51 12.50 13.36
N THR A 17 10.09 11.76 14.30
CA THR A 17 9.39 11.23 15.49
C THR A 17 10.38 11.12 16.66
N ASP A 18 10.11 11.82 17.77
CA ASP A 18 10.77 11.63 19.07
C ASP A 18 9.72 11.31 20.14
N GLY A 19 9.96 10.23 20.90
CA GLY A 19 9.00 9.58 21.79
C GLY A 19 9.17 9.89 23.28
N ALA A 20 8.07 9.71 24.03
CA ALA A 20 8.09 9.57 25.48
C ALA A 20 6.90 8.70 25.95
N VAL A 21 7.21 7.71 26.80
CA VAL A 21 6.31 6.71 27.40
C VAL A 21 5.88 7.15 28.81
N MET A 22 4.69 6.74 29.30
CA MET A 22 4.31 6.38 30.71
C MET A 22 2.74 6.40 30.90
N PRO A 23 2.12 5.83 31.98
CA PRO A 23 1.57 4.47 32.07
C PRO A 23 0.02 4.37 32.22
N HIS A 24 -0.52 3.15 32.04
CA HIS A 24 -1.94 2.74 32.04
C HIS A 24 -2.73 2.93 33.36
N PRO A 25 -4.07 2.96 33.26
CA PRO A 25 -4.85 1.96 33.99
C PRO A 25 -5.98 1.29 33.18
N SER A 26 -6.29 0.08 33.64
CA SER A 26 -7.28 -0.90 33.16
C SER A 26 -8.74 -0.46 33.32
N ALA A 27 -9.59 -0.74 32.32
CA ALA A 27 -11.01 -1.09 32.53
C ALA A 27 -11.60 -1.85 31.32
N ALA A 28 -12.60 -2.68 31.61
CA ALA A 28 -13.13 -3.75 30.78
C ALA A 28 -14.31 -3.34 29.87
N VAL A 29 -14.34 -3.94 28.68
CA VAL A 29 -15.49 -4.52 27.94
C VAL A 29 -16.68 -3.61 27.58
N SER A 30 -17.00 -3.52 26.27
CA SER A 30 -18.27 -4.03 25.70
C SER A 30 -18.32 -3.93 24.17
N SER A 31 -18.80 -4.99 23.56
CA SER A 31 -18.88 -5.23 22.12
C SER A 31 -20.17 -4.67 21.52
N GLU A 32 -20.11 -3.54 20.82
CA GLU A 32 -21.11 -3.17 19.80
C GLU A 32 -20.37 -2.54 18.60
N VAL A 33 -20.29 -3.30 17.52
CA VAL A 33 -19.73 -2.85 16.24
C VAL A 33 -20.79 -1.98 15.57
N SER A 34 -20.77 -0.68 15.87
CA SER A 34 -21.55 0.33 15.15
C SER A 34 -20.82 0.73 13.87
N ALA A 35 -21.49 0.58 12.74
CA ALA A 35 -20.94 0.84 11.41
C ALA A 35 -20.54 2.32 11.25
N VAL A 36 -19.24 2.58 11.13
CA VAL A 36 -18.69 3.93 10.88
C VAL A 36 -19.07 4.40 9.46
N PRO A 37 -19.57 5.63 9.27
CA PRO A 37 -19.97 6.15 7.95
C PRO A 37 -18.79 6.18 6.97
N ARG A 38 -19.02 5.69 5.75
CA ARG A 38 -17.99 5.45 4.70
C ARG A 38 -17.54 6.69 3.91
N SER A 39 -17.72 7.91 4.44
CA SER A 39 -17.16 9.09 3.80
C SER A 39 -15.83 9.43 4.48
N HIS A 40 -14.78 9.63 3.67
CA HIS A 40 -13.46 10.15 4.06
C HIS A 40 -12.36 9.15 4.49
N ALA A 41 -12.58 7.84 4.32
CA ALA A 41 -11.51 6.87 4.52
C ALA A 41 -10.60 6.83 3.29
N PHE A 42 -9.29 6.98 3.49
CA PHE A 42 -8.29 6.47 2.55
C PHE A 42 -8.58 5.00 2.23
N PRO A 43 -8.07 4.45 1.10
CA PRO A 43 -8.21 3.04 0.81
C PRO A 43 -7.92 2.20 2.03
N THR A 44 -8.96 1.59 2.62
CA THR A 44 -8.74 0.51 3.57
C THR A 44 -8.06 -0.58 2.77
N ALA A 45 -6.89 -0.98 3.25
CA ALA A 45 -6.09 -2.00 2.63
C ALA A 45 -6.39 -3.34 3.29
N ASP A 46 -6.87 -4.30 2.51
CA ASP A 46 -7.12 -5.66 2.95
C ASP A 46 -6.32 -6.64 2.08
N ASP A 47 -6.38 -7.94 2.43
CA ASP A 47 -5.74 -9.02 1.66
C ASP A 47 -4.25 -8.75 1.33
N LEU A 48 -3.48 -8.26 2.32
CA LEU A 48 -2.07 -7.92 2.13
C LEU A 48 -1.20 -9.17 1.95
N ALA A 49 -0.41 -9.19 0.87
CA ALA A 49 0.60 -10.21 0.62
C ALA A 49 1.94 -9.56 0.27
N TRP A 50 2.97 -9.85 1.07
CA TRP A 50 4.34 -9.44 0.83
C TRP A 50 5.13 -10.55 0.13
N PHE A 51 5.92 -10.18 -0.87
CA PHE A 51 6.83 -11.06 -1.61
C PHE A 51 8.24 -10.49 -1.54
N ARG A 52 9.23 -11.31 -1.16
CA ARG A 52 10.62 -10.84 -1.04
C ARG A 52 11.44 -11.14 -2.29
N HIS A 53 12.35 -10.22 -2.60
CA HIS A 53 13.44 -10.51 -3.53
C HIS A 53 14.28 -11.69 -2.99
N GLY A 54 14.70 -12.59 -3.89
CA GLY A 54 15.43 -13.82 -3.55
C GLY A 54 14.56 -15.08 -3.40
N ASP A 55 13.25 -14.94 -3.18
CA ASP A 55 12.35 -16.10 -3.12
C ASP A 55 12.21 -16.77 -4.50
N ALA A 56 12.54 -18.05 -4.58
CA ALA A 56 12.49 -18.79 -5.84
C ALA A 56 11.07 -18.81 -6.42
N GLY A 57 10.92 -18.36 -7.66
CA GLY A 57 9.62 -18.31 -8.34
C GLY A 57 8.70 -17.17 -7.89
N MET A 58 9.23 -16.15 -7.19
CA MET A 58 8.48 -14.96 -6.76
C MET A 58 7.61 -14.32 -7.86
N PRO A 59 8.06 -14.11 -9.12
CA PRO A 59 7.20 -13.55 -10.16
C PRO A 59 5.93 -14.38 -10.44
N SER A 60 6.06 -15.71 -10.44
CA SER A 60 4.92 -16.62 -10.61
C SER A 60 4.01 -16.64 -9.38
N ALA A 61 4.57 -16.49 -8.18
CA ALA A 61 3.79 -16.40 -6.94
C ALA A 61 2.95 -15.12 -6.89
N VAL A 62 3.55 -13.97 -7.21
CA VAL A 62 2.85 -12.66 -7.32
C VAL A 62 1.68 -12.78 -8.29
N ARG A 63 1.92 -13.27 -9.51
CA ARG A 63 0.86 -13.47 -10.51
C ARG A 63 -0.30 -14.32 -10.00
N ARG A 64 0.00 -15.47 -9.38
CA ARG A 64 -1.05 -16.36 -8.84
C ARG A 64 -1.85 -15.67 -7.74
N ALA A 65 -1.19 -15.00 -6.80
CA ALA A 65 -1.87 -14.28 -5.73
C ALA A 65 -2.77 -13.16 -6.28
N THR A 66 -2.26 -12.37 -7.23
CA THR A 66 -3.02 -11.30 -7.87
C THR A 66 -4.22 -11.81 -8.66
N THR A 67 -4.05 -12.86 -9.47
CA THR A 67 -5.17 -13.44 -10.24
C THR A 67 -6.26 -14.01 -9.32
N ALA A 68 -5.87 -14.65 -8.21
CA ALA A 68 -6.80 -15.13 -7.20
C ALA A 68 -7.54 -13.97 -6.52
N LEU A 69 -6.84 -12.90 -6.15
CA LEU A 69 -7.45 -11.69 -5.56
C LEU A 69 -8.42 -11.02 -6.55
N ALA A 70 -8.00 -10.80 -7.80
CA ALA A 70 -8.83 -10.18 -8.84
C ALA A 70 -10.09 -10.99 -9.12
N THR A 71 -9.99 -12.31 -9.13
CA THR A 71 -11.17 -13.18 -9.31
C THR A 71 -12.13 -13.06 -8.13
N ARG A 72 -11.63 -13.05 -6.89
CA ARG A 72 -12.47 -12.86 -5.68
C ARG A 72 -13.15 -11.50 -5.66
N MET A 73 -12.48 -10.45 -6.12
CA MET A 73 -13.03 -9.09 -6.20
C MET A 73 -14.02 -8.91 -7.36
N GLY A 74 -14.20 -9.92 -8.23
CA GLY A 74 -15.19 -9.88 -9.31
C GLY A 74 -14.72 -9.21 -10.60
N TYR A 75 -13.41 -9.11 -10.84
CA TYR A 75 -12.90 -8.62 -12.12
C TYR A 75 -13.32 -9.55 -13.29
N PRO A 76 -13.62 -9.01 -14.48
CA PRO A 76 -13.83 -9.80 -15.68
C PRO A 76 -12.60 -10.67 -16.01
N ALA A 77 -12.81 -11.90 -16.52
CA ALA A 77 -11.73 -12.86 -16.77
C ALA A 77 -10.59 -12.30 -17.65
N ALA A 78 -10.92 -11.56 -18.72
CA ALA A 78 -9.92 -10.89 -19.56
C ALA A 78 -9.09 -9.88 -18.76
N ARG A 79 -9.73 -9.13 -17.86
CA ARG A 79 -9.05 -8.14 -17.00
C ARG A 79 -8.18 -8.83 -15.95
N VAL A 80 -8.59 -9.98 -15.41
CA VAL A 80 -7.76 -10.79 -14.50
C VAL A 80 -6.45 -11.21 -15.19
N GLU A 81 -6.51 -11.60 -16.45
CA GLU A 81 -5.32 -11.97 -17.24
C GLU A 81 -4.40 -10.77 -17.48
N GLU A 82 -4.95 -9.63 -17.92
CA GLU A 82 -4.22 -8.37 -18.11
C GLU A 82 -3.49 -7.92 -16.85
N ILE A 83 -4.18 -7.91 -15.71
CA ILE A 83 -3.60 -7.55 -14.42
C ILE A 83 -2.48 -8.52 -14.07
N GLY A 84 -2.74 -9.83 -14.22
CA GLY A 84 -1.76 -10.88 -13.95
C GLY A 84 -0.48 -10.74 -14.78
N ILE A 85 -0.59 -10.27 -16.02
CA ILE A 85 0.54 -9.98 -16.90
C ILE A 85 1.34 -8.77 -16.38
N ALA A 86 0.68 -7.65 -16.09
CA ALA A 86 1.33 -6.43 -15.64
C ALA A 86 2.11 -6.62 -14.32
N VAL A 87 1.48 -7.28 -13.33
CA VAL A 87 2.14 -7.55 -12.04
C VAL A 87 3.29 -8.55 -12.15
N GLN A 88 3.20 -9.50 -13.08
CA GLN A 88 4.27 -10.46 -13.29
C GLN A 88 5.50 -9.79 -13.92
N GLU A 89 5.28 -8.90 -14.89
CA GLU A 89 6.36 -8.11 -15.50
C GLU A 89 7.01 -7.20 -14.45
N ALA A 90 6.23 -6.53 -13.59
CA ALA A 90 6.76 -5.74 -12.48
C ALA A 90 7.61 -6.59 -11.52
N ALA A 91 7.15 -7.80 -11.19
CA ALA A 91 7.90 -8.74 -10.36
C ALA A 91 9.19 -9.24 -11.05
N PHE A 92 9.17 -9.44 -12.38
CA PHE A 92 10.37 -9.76 -13.15
C PHE A 92 11.39 -8.62 -13.14
N ASN A 93 10.92 -7.36 -13.23
CA ASN A 93 11.81 -6.20 -13.15
C ASN A 93 12.56 -6.18 -11.80
N VAL A 94 11.84 -6.37 -10.68
CA VAL A 94 12.46 -6.50 -9.35
C VAL A 94 13.39 -7.71 -9.29
N HIS A 95 12.98 -8.87 -9.80
CA HIS A 95 13.81 -10.07 -9.77
C HIS A 95 15.12 -9.92 -10.56
N ARG A 96 15.11 -9.18 -11.66
CA ARG A 96 16.24 -9.07 -12.58
C ARG A 96 17.20 -7.93 -12.25
N HIS A 97 16.68 -6.82 -11.77
CA HIS A 97 17.44 -5.57 -11.65
C HIS A 97 17.73 -5.16 -10.20
N ALA A 98 17.00 -5.70 -9.23
CA ALA A 98 17.20 -5.36 -7.83
C ALA A 98 18.39 -6.11 -7.22
N ASP A 99 19.12 -5.43 -6.33
CA ASP A 99 20.04 -6.08 -5.39
C ASP A 99 19.29 -6.63 -4.16
N ASP A 100 18.27 -5.90 -3.69
CA ASP A 100 17.22 -6.36 -2.75
C ASP A 100 15.91 -5.63 -3.10
N GLY A 101 14.79 -6.16 -2.66
CA GLY A 101 13.48 -5.56 -2.89
C GLY A 101 12.33 -6.35 -2.29
N ALA A 102 11.14 -5.80 -2.47
CA ALA A 102 9.89 -6.43 -2.06
C ALA A 102 8.73 -5.96 -2.91
N LEU A 103 7.69 -6.79 -3.00
CA LEU A 103 6.40 -6.42 -3.56
C LEU A 103 5.32 -6.58 -2.50
N LEU A 104 4.46 -5.57 -2.39
CA LEU A 104 3.21 -5.63 -1.65
C LEU A 104 2.06 -5.68 -2.64
N LEU A 105 1.24 -6.73 -2.53
CA LEU A 105 -0.07 -6.82 -3.17
C LEU A 105 -1.14 -6.56 -2.10
N ARG A 106 -2.15 -5.75 -2.41
CA ARG A 106 -3.29 -5.51 -1.53
C ARG A 106 -4.55 -5.15 -2.32
N SER A 107 -5.73 -5.39 -1.72
CA SER A 107 -6.94 -4.69 -2.16
C SER A 107 -7.00 -3.32 -1.51
N VAL A 108 -7.63 -2.35 -2.18
CA VAL A 108 -7.75 -0.96 -1.73
C VAL A 108 -9.18 -0.48 -1.97
N HIS A 109 -9.76 0.23 -0.99
CA HIS A 109 -11.18 0.62 -1.01
C HIS A 109 -11.43 2.06 -0.52
N ALA A 110 -11.85 2.96 -1.43
CA ALA A 110 -12.21 4.34 -1.12
C ALA A 110 -13.70 4.60 -1.41
N GLY A 111 -14.54 4.55 -0.38
CA GLY A 111 -16.00 4.67 -0.55
C GLY A 111 -16.57 3.51 -1.37
N GLU A 112 -17.22 3.80 -2.50
CA GLU A 112 -17.68 2.78 -3.46
C GLU A 112 -16.60 2.38 -4.48
N ALA A 113 -15.51 3.12 -4.56
CA ALA A 113 -14.39 2.78 -5.43
C ALA A 113 -13.52 1.71 -4.74
N GLY A 114 -13.08 0.72 -5.52
CA GLY A 114 -12.16 -0.29 -5.03
C GLY A 114 -11.25 -0.80 -6.14
N GLY A 115 -10.21 -1.51 -5.75
CA GLY A 115 -9.35 -2.18 -6.71
C GLY A 115 -8.17 -2.91 -6.09
N ILE A 116 -7.23 -3.25 -6.96
CA ILE A 116 -5.97 -3.91 -6.58
C ILE A 116 -4.84 -2.89 -6.69
N GLU A 117 -3.98 -2.88 -5.68
CA GLU A 117 -2.72 -2.16 -5.72
C GLU A 117 -1.54 -3.12 -5.59
N LEU A 118 -0.54 -2.91 -6.44
CA LEU A 118 0.78 -3.50 -6.31
C LEU A 118 1.79 -2.38 -6.05
N VAL A 119 2.54 -2.48 -4.97
CA VAL A 119 3.69 -1.63 -4.69
C VAL A 119 4.95 -2.49 -4.80
N ALA A 120 5.82 -2.19 -5.76
CA ALA A 120 7.12 -2.81 -5.92
C ALA A 120 8.20 -1.82 -5.52
N THR A 121 9.11 -2.22 -4.64
CA THR A 121 10.24 -1.39 -4.20
C THR A 121 11.53 -2.20 -4.25
N ASP A 122 12.60 -1.59 -4.75
CA ASP A 122 13.92 -2.21 -4.86
C ASP A 122 15.04 -1.22 -4.53
N SER A 123 16.22 -1.78 -4.23
CA SER A 123 17.48 -1.07 -4.04
C SER A 123 18.47 -1.29 -5.19
N GLY A 124 17.99 -1.48 -6.41
CA GLY A 124 18.82 -1.71 -7.60
C GLY A 124 19.47 -0.43 -8.16
N PRO A 125 19.92 -0.45 -9.42
CA PRO A 125 20.62 0.68 -10.03
C PRO A 125 19.73 1.90 -10.32
N GLY A 126 18.41 1.76 -10.16
CA GLY A 126 17.44 2.78 -10.55
C GLY A 126 17.31 2.94 -12.08
N ILE A 127 16.44 3.86 -12.48
CA ILE A 127 16.11 4.18 -13.88
C ILE A 127 16.56 5.62 -14.15
N PRO A 128 17.62 5.84 -14.94
CA PRO A 128 18.15 7.18 -15.22
C PRO A 128 17.19 8.11 -15.96
N ASP A 129 16.43 7.56 -16.92
CA ASP A 129 15.42 8.28 -17.68
C ASP A 129 14.14 7.46 -17.71
N VAL A 130 13.23 7.78 -16.78
CA VAL A 130 11.93 7.11 -16.65
C VAL A 130 11.07 7.34 -17.89
N ALA A 131 11.08 8.54 -18.46
CA ALA A 131 10.28 8.86 -19.63
C ALA A 131 10.70 8.01 -20.82
N TRP A 132 12.01 7.86 -21.03
CA TRP A 132 12.56 7.00 -22.06
C TRP A 132 12.30 5.51 -21.80
N ALA A 133 12.47 5.04 -20.57
CA ALA A 133 12.22 3.64 -20.19
C ALA A 133 10.74 3.22 -20.35
N SER A 134 9.83 4.20 -20.34
CA SER A 134 8.38 4.00 -20.53
C SER A 134 7.98 3.86 -21.99
N LEU A 135 8.88 4.12 -22.95
CA LEU A 135 8.61 3.93 -24.38
C LEU A 135 8.66 2.44 -24.76
N ASP A 136 7.75 2.02 -25.63
CA ASP A 136 7.68 0.65 -26.13
C ASP A 136 8.98 0.22 -26.84
N GLY A 137 9.35 -1.06 -26.68
CA GLY A 137 10.51 -1.66 -27.35
C GLY A 137 11.82 -1.61 -26.56
N ASN A 138 11.85 -0.92 -25.41
CA ASN A 138 13.04 -0.84 -24.53
C ASN A 138 13.16 -2.02 -23.52
N SER A 139 12.53 -3.16 -23.81
CA SER A 139 12.59 -4.34 -22.93
C SER A 139 13.97 -4.99 -22.93
N THR A 140 14.50 -5.33 -21.75
CA THR A 140 15.68 -6.19 -21.64
C THR A 140 15.33 -7.65 -21.93
N ALA A 141 16.18 -8.36 -22.70
CA ALA A 141 15.94 -9.72 -23.17
C ALA A 141 15.57 -10.72 -22.04
N GLY A 142 14.40 -11.36 -22.11
CA GLY A 142 13.96 -12.42 -21.17
C GLY A 142 12.74 -12.11 -20.31
N THR A 143 11.98 -11.06 -20.65
CA THR A 143 10.64 -10.80 -20.07
C THR A 143 9.52 -11.25 -21.03
N LEU A 144 8.23 -11.01 -20.71
CA LEU A 144 7.12 -11.27 -21.65
C LEU A 144 7.13 -10.32 -22.87
N GLY A 145 8.14 -9.45 -22.99
CA GLY A 145 8.34 -8.54 -24.12
C GLY A 145 7.49 -7.27 -24.03
N ILE A 146 6.96 -6.95 -22.84
CA ILE A 146 6.02 -5.84 -22.63
C ILE A 146 6.72 -4.63 -22.01
N GLY A 147 7.69 -4.86 -21.11
CA GLY A 147 8.46 -3.79 -20.48
C GLY A 147 7.60 -2.83 -19.64
N LEU A 148 8.20 -1.71 -19.24
CA LEU A 148 7.52 -0.68 -18.43
C LEU A 148 6.35 -0.01 -19.19
N GLY A 149 6.52 0.30 -20.48
CA GLY A 149 5.43 0.86 -21.29
C GLY A 149 4.20 -0.06 -21.37
N GLY A 150 4.44 -1.37 -21.47
CA GLY A 150 3.40 -2.39 -21.39
C GLY A 150 2.64 -2.41 -20.07
N ILE A 151 3.37 -2.38 -18.96
CA ILE A 151 2.79 -2.30 -17.61
C ILE A 151 1.90 -1.07 -17.49
N PHE A 152 2.37 0.10 -17.96
CA PHE A 152 1.64 1.37 -17.84
C PHE A 152 0.35 1.42 -18.64
N ARG A 153 0.29 0.78 -19.81
CA ARG A 153 -0.97 0.64 -20.56
C ARG A 153 -1.98 -0.27 -19.87
N LEU A 154 -1.52 -1.26 -19.12
CA LEU A 154 -2.39 -2.24 -18.47
C LEU A 154 -2.95 -1.72 -17.14
N ALA A 155 -2.16 -0.92 -16.40
CA ALA A 155 -2.61 -0.27 -15.18
C ALA A 155 -3.64 0.85 -15.47
N ASP A 156 -4.49 1.13 -14.49
CA ASP A 156 -5.43 2.26 -14.54
C ASP A 156 -4.79 3.53 -13.98
N ASP A 157 -4.02 3.40 -12.90
CA ASP A 157 -3.23 4.48 -12.31
C ASP A 157 -1.83 3.96 -11.95
N THR A 158 -0.81 4.79 -12.13
CA THR A 158 0.59 4.43 -11.90
C THR A 158 1.35 5.56 -11.25
N ASP A 159 2.27 5.21 -10.36
CA ASP A 159 3.30 6.13 -9.86
C ASP A 159 4.66 5.44 -9.89
N LEU A 160 5.70 6.16 -10.30
CA LEU A 160 7.04 5.62 -10.44
C LEU A 160 8.05 6.65 -9.94
N TYR A 161 8.75 6.27 -8.87
CA TYR A 161 9.85 7.02 -8.30
C TYR A 161 11.13 6.22 -8.45
N SER A 162 12.17 6.81 -9.04
CA SER A 162 13.46 6.14 -9.19
C SER A 162 14.59 7.14 -9.02
N ILE A 163 15.64 6.72 -8.30
CA ILE A 163 16.87 7.49 -8.18
C ILE A 163 18.02 6.60 -8.64
N PRO A 164 18.84 7.06 -9.62
CA PRO A 164 20.04 6.34 -10.04
C PRO A 164 20.94 5.97 -8.85
N GLY A 165 21.28 4.69 -8.75
CA GLY A 165 22.09 4.11 -7.68
C GLY A 165 21.40 3.96 -6.32
N ARG A 166 20.09 4.23 -6.21
CA ARG A 166 19.33 4.02 -4.96
C ARG A 166 18.11 3.11 -5.12
N GLY A 167 17.73 2.78 -6.35
CA GLY A 167 16.64 1.86 -6.65
C GLY A 167 15.37 2.55 -7.14
N THR A 168 14.29 1.78 -7.17
CA THR A 168 13.02 2.15 -7.79
C THR A 168 11.84 1.77 -6.91
N THR A 169 10.79 2.59 -6.90
CA THR A 169 9.49 2.28 -6.34
C THR A 169 8.42 2.50 -7.40
N LEU A 170 7.67 1.45 -7.71
CA LEU A 170 6.59 1.43 -8.69
C LEU A 170 5.27 1.09 -7.98
N VAL A 171 4.26 1.91 -8.19
CA VAL A 171 2.89 1.67 -7.76
C VAL A 171 2.04 1.43 -9.00
N LEU A 172 1.30 0.31 -8.99
CA LEU A 172 0.34 -0.05 -10.03
C LEU A 172 -1.02 -0.23 -9.40
N ARG A 173 -2.03 0.36 -10.03
CA ARG A 173 -3.40 0.37 -9.52
C ARG A 173 -4.34 -0.06 -10.62
N PHE A 174 -5.21 -0.99 -10.28
CA PHE A 174 -6.19 -1.55 -11.19
C PHE A 174 -7.57 -1.32 -10.57
N ARG A 175 -8.39 -0.44 -11.15
CA ARG A 175 -9.71 -0.11 -10.62
C ARG A 175 -10.71 -1.23 -10.95
N LEU A 176 -11.55 -1.58 -9.98
CA LEU A 176 -12.61 -2.57 -10.19
C LEU A 176 -13.66 -2.06 -11.18
N ASP A 177 -14.08 -0.79 -11.02
CA ASP A 177 -14.79 -0.04 -12.05
C ASP A 177 -13.83 0.96 -12.71
N ARG A 178 -13.46 0.69 -13.96
CA ARG A 178 -12.55 1.57 -14.73
C ARG A 178 -13.15 2.94 -15.04
N ARG A 179 -14.48 3.11 -14.91
CA ARG A 179 -15.16 4.40 -15.09
C ARG A 179 -15.14 5.25 -13.83
N ALA A 180 -14.90 4.64 -12.67
CA ALA A 180 -14.76 5.38 -11.42
C ALA A 180 -13.61 6.40 -11.56
N ALA A 181 -13.68 7.51 -10.83
CA ALA A 181 -12.59 8.47 -10.82
C ALA A 181 -11.27 7.82 -10.36
N PRO A 182 -10.10 8.29 -10.83
CA PRO A 182 -8.81 7.92 -10.26
C PRO A 182 -8.79 8.13 -8.75
N TRP A 183 -7.99 7.34 -8.03
CA TRP A 183 -7.79 7.57 -6.60
C TRP A 183 -7.05 8.90 -6.40
N ALA A 184 -7.69 9.84 -5.71
CA ALA A 184 -7.09 11.11 -5.31
C ALA A 184 -6.33 10.91 -3.99
N ASP A 185 -5.08 10.44 -4.10
CA ASP A 185 -4.26 10.15 -2.93
C ASP A 185 -3.15 11.19 -2.78
N ASP A 186 -3.30 12.05 -1.76
CA ASP A 186 -2.21 12.92 -1.26
C ASP A 186 -1.50 12.28 -0.05
N VAL A 187 -1.84 11.04 0.31
CA VAL A 187 -1.23 10.30 1.43
C VAL A 187 -1.28 8.81 1.13
N ALA A 188 -0.27 8.03 1.51
CA ALA A 188 -0.41 6.57 1.58
C ALA A 188 0.42 6.03 2.74
N GLY A 189 -0.01 4.90 3.30
CA GLY A 189 0.76 4.16 4.30
C GLY A 189 1.04 2.73 3.85
N LEU A 190 2.16 2.19 4.32
CA LEU A 190 2.54 0.79 4.16
C LEU A 190 2.87 0.21 5.53
N THR A 191 2.31 -0.97 5.83
CA THR A 191 2.64 -1.76 7.02
C THR A 191 3.26 -3.09 6.59
N ARG A 192 4.23 -3.56 7.37
CA ARG A 192 4.88 -4.84 7.12
C ARG A 192 5.06 -5.61 8.43
N PRO A 193 4.59 -6.88 8.51
CA PRO A 193 4.91 -7.76 9.63
C PRO A 193 6.43 -7.89 9.82
N ILE A 194 6.88 -7.98 11.06
CA ILE A 194 8.28 -8.34 11.35
C ILE A 194 8.53 -9.79 10.88
N THR A 195 9.79 -10.11 10.55
CA THR A 195 10.18 -11.46 10.15
C THR A 195 9.69 -12.50 11.16
N GLY A 196 8.99 -13.53 10.67
CA GLY A 196 8.42 -14.60 11.49
C GLY A 196 6.95 -14.40 11.85
N GLU A 197 6.39 -13.21 11.65
CA GLU A 197 4.99 -12.92 11.89
C GLU A 197 4.17 -12.81 10.60
N THR A 198 2.88 -13.12 10.69
CA THR A 198 1.92 -13.00 9.58
C THR A 198 1.09 -11.71 9.65
N VAL A 199 1.18 -10.97 10.76
CA VAL A 199 0.42 -9.73 11.00
C VAL A 199 1.34 -8.62 11.50
N CYS A 200 1.02 -7.38 11.13
CA CYS A 200 1.78 -6.21 11.56
C CYS A 200 1.19 -5.67 12.87
N GLY A 201 2.05 -5.42 13.86
CA GLY A 201 1.65 -4.73 15.08
C GLY A 201 1.38 -3.24 14.88
N ASP A 202 1.82 -2.68 13.75
CA ASP A 202 1.69 -1.27 13.45
C ASP A 202 0.50 -1.04 12.52
N ALA A 203 -0.09 0.15 12.62
CA ALA A 203 -1.17 0.57 11.75
C ALA A 203 -1.06 2.05 11.39
N TYR A 204 -1.78 2.42 10.34
CA TYR A 204 -2.04 3.82 10.03
C TYR A 204 -3.50 3.99 9.68
N ALA A 205 -4.01 5.20 9.86
CA ALA A 205 -5.29 5.59 9.31
C ALA A 205 -5.21 7.04 8.86
N VAL A 206 -6.05 7.39 7.91
CA VAL A 206 -6.14 8.76 7.45
C VAL A 206 -7.59 9.14 7.36
N ARG A 207 -7.91 10.29 7.93
CA ARG A 207 -9.24 10.89 7.90
C ARG A 207 -9.14 12.25 7.23
N ARG A 208 -10.06 12.52 6.31
CA ARG A 208 -10.22 13.83 5.70
C ARG A 208 -11.48 14.48 6.25
N ASP A 209 -11.32 15.53 7.03
CA ASP A 209 -12.41 16.41 7.41
C ASP A 209 -12.30 17.65 6.50
N ASP A 210 -13.38 18.38 6.18
CA ASP A 210 -13.46 19.48 5.18
C ASP A 210 -12.11 20.03 4.63
N GLU A 211 -11.36 20.81 5.41
CA GLU A 211 -10.07 21.41 5.01
C GLU A 211 -8.83 20.75 5.64
N ARG A 212 -8.98 19.59 6.28
CA ARG A 212 -7.93 18.96 7.09
C ARG A 212 -7.78 17.48 6.79
N THR A 213 -6.55 17.09 6.43
CA THR A 213 -6.15 15.69 6.44
C THR A 213 -5.44 15.39 7.76
N THR A 214 -5.99 14.46 8.53
CA THR A 214 -5.40 13.99 9.80
C THR A 214 -4.94 12.56 9.62
N LEU A 215 -3.71 12.28 10.06
CA LEU A 215 -3.10 10.96 9.99
C LEU A 215 -2.93 10.40 11.40
N LEU A 216 -3.32 9.15 11.58
CA LEU A 216 -2.92 8.34 12.71
C LEU A 216 -1.76 7.45 12.29
N LEU A 217 -0.71 7.44 13.11
CA LEU A 217 0.37 6.47 13.05
C LEU A 217 0.38 5.71 14.38
N CYS A 218 0.26 4.39 14.30
CA CYS A 218 0.30 3.50 15.46
C CYS A 218 1.51 2.59 15.33
N ASP A 219 2.48 2.75 16.24
CA ASP A 219 3.61 1.84 16.42
C ASP A 219 3.25 0.89 17.55
N GLY A 220 2.94 -0.37 17.20
CA GLY A 220 2.46 -1.33 18.18
C GLY A 220 3.61 -1.83 19.04
N LEU A 221 3.52 -1.68 20.36
CA LEU A 221 4.51 -2.29 21.26
C LEU A 221 4.44 -3.82 21.18
N GLY A 222 5.48 -4.41 20.57
CA GLY A 222 5.60 -5.85 20.38
C GLY A 222 5.33 -6.29 18.93
N HIS A 223 5.01 -7.57 18.73
CA HIS A 223 4.68 -8.10 17.42
C HIS A 223 3.60 -9.18 17.51
N GLY A 224 3.01 -9.51 16.36
CA GLY A 224 2.01 -10.56 16.25
C GLY A 224 0.59 -10.13 16.64
N PRO A 225 -0.33 -11.10 16.83
CA PRO A 225 -1.77 -10.84 16.86
C PRO A 225 -2.30 -9.98 18.02
N LEU A 226 -1.53 -9.78 19.09
CA LEU A 226 -1.93 -8.90 20.18
C LEU A 226 -1.65 -7.43 19.84
N ALA A 227 -0.47 -7.14 19.29
CA ALA A 227 -0.10 -5.80 18.85
C ALA A 227 -1.01 -5.35 17.69
N GLU A 228 -1.28 -6.24 16.73
CA GLU A 228 -2.18 -5.97 15.60
C GLU A 228 -3.59 -5.58 16.09
N ARG A 229 -4.17 -6.35 17.02
CA ARG A 229 -5.50 -6.02 17.57
C ARG A 229 -5.54 -4.68 18.29
N ALA A 230 -4.49 -4.34 19.02
CA ALA A 230 -4.40 -3.04 19.70
C ALA A 230 -4.34 -1.90 18.68
N ALA A 231 -3.52 -2.03 17.63
CA ALA A 231 -3.42 -1.04 16.58
C ALA A 231 -4.70 -0.92 15.74
N ALA A 232 -5.38 -2.03 15.47
CA ALA A 232 -6.68 -2.06 14.80
C ALA A 232 -7.77 -1.34 15.61
N GLU A 233 -7.75 -1.49 16.94
CA GLU A 233 -8.66 -0.78 17.83
C GLU A 233 -8.37 0.73 17.85
N ALA A 234 -7.10 1.14 17.88
CA ALA A 234 -6.70 2.54 17.75
C ALA A 234 -7.19 3.16 16.44
N VAL A 235 -7.04 2.45 15.32
CA VAL A 235 -7.58 2.86 14.02
C VAL A 235 -9.10 3.00 14.06
N ARG A 236 -9.80 2.02 14.63
CA ARG A 236 -11.28 2.05 14.75
C ARG A 236 -11.74 3.26 15.55
N ALA A 237 -11.13 3.51 16.71
CA ALA A 237 -11.45 4.64 17.57
C ALA A 237 -11.19 5.99 16.86
N PHE A 238 -10.06 6.11 16.16
CA PHE A 238 -9.71 7.30 15.38
C PHE A 238 -10.69 7.59 14.24
N LEU A 239 -11.10 6.57 13.49
CA LEU A 239 -12.06 6.72 12.38
C LEU A 239 -13.48 7.01 12.87
N ALA A 240 -13.86 6.51 14.05
CA ALA A 240 -15.16 6.77 14.66
C ALA A 240 -15.25 8.13 15.40
N ALA A 241 -14.11 8.74 15.72
CA ALA A 241 -14.06 10.01 16.43
C ALA A 241 -14.67 11.16 15.61
N PRO A 242 -15.39 12.11 16.25
CA PRO A 242 -15.85 13.33 15.58
C PRO A 242 -14.68 14.12 15.00
N ALA A 243 -14.90 14.85 13.90
CA ALA A 243 -13.91 15.74 13.33
C ALA A 243 -13.33 16.68 14.40
N GLY A 244 -12.00 16.78 14.44
CA GLY A 244 -11.31 17.40 15.57
C GLY A 244 -9.83 17.65 15.31
N ARG A 245 -9.19 18.25 16.30
CA ARG A 245 -7.74 18.46 16.28
C ARG A 245 -7.02 17.15 16.67
N PRO A 246 -5.77 16.93 16.24
CA PRO A 246 -4.99 15.75 16.62
C PRO A 246 -4.98 15.46 18.13
N ASP A 247 -4.89 16.49 18.98
CA ASP A 247 -4.92 16.36 20.44
C ASP A 247 -6.23 15.76 20.98
N ALA A 248 -7.38 16.10 20.36
CA ALA A 248 -8.66 15.52 20.73
C ALA A 248 -8.77 14.03 20.35
N HIS A 249 -8.12 13.61 19.26
CA HIS A 249 -8.08 12.20 18.86
C HIS A 249 -7.22 11.35 19.79
N MET A 250 -6.11 11.90 20.27
CA MET A 250 -5.24 11.17 21.20
C MET A 250 -5.96 10.79 22.49
N GLY A 251 -6.86 11.64 22.99
CA GLY A 251 -7.67 11.34 24.18
C GLY A 251 -8.79 10.31 23.96
N ILE A 252 -9.09 9.93 22.70
CA ILE A 252 -10.08 8.90 22.35
C ILE A 252 -9.39 7.57 22.05
N VAL A 253 -8.19 7.62 21.46
CA VAL A 253 -7.39 6.45 21.09
C VAL A 253 -6.70 5.81 22.30
N HIS A 254 -6.35 6.60 23.32
CA HIS A 254 -5.77 6.14 24.59
C HIS A 254 -6.84 5.88 25.66
#